data_AF-A0A1H6ZX72-F1
#
_entry.id   AF-A0A1H6ZX72-F1
#
_cell.length_a   1.000
_cell.length_b   1.000
_cell.length_c   1.000
_cell.angle_alpha   90.00
_cell.angle_beta   90.00
_cell.angle_gamma   90.00
#
_symmetry.space_group_name_H-M   'P 1'
#
loop_
_entity.id
_entity.type
_entity.pdbx_description
1 polymer ?
#
loop_
_entity_poly.entity_id
_entity_poly.type
_entity_poly.pdbx_seq_one_letter_code
_entity_poly.pdbx_strand_id
1 'polypeptide(L)'
;MQNSLLKSLLIICICIMTGRANCQTAGTISDRDGNTYTVKLMPDGNQWMTQDLNIRVDSSWCFGDDPANCKIYGRLYTYFSAPQACEMLGDGWRLPSRKDWEVLSDQYGGASNKSKDWGRAAYKALQTGGESGFNATLGGNREFNGGKYERLNGHGFYWTTTEIDTQTAWNYNFGAGGKALHCQDGMGKQEGASVRCVRTVAKN
;
A
#
# COMPACT_ATOMS: atom_id res chain seq x y z
N MET A 1 -61.30 39.53 20.77
CA MET A 1 -60.71 39.60 19.41
C MET A 1 -59.36 40.31 19.55
N GLN A 2 -58.34 39.66 20.10
CA GLN A 2 -57.38 38.74 19.47
C GLN A 2 -56.52 39.36 18.35
N ASN A 3 -55.21 39.22 18.57
CA ASN A 3 -54.06 39.19 17.66
C ASN A 3 -53.45 40.48 17.14
N SER A 4 -52.13 40.62 17.07
CA SER A 4 -50.98 40.14 17.86
C SER A 4 -49.78 40.76 17.15
N LEU A 5 -48.95 41.48 17.89
CA LEU A 5 -47.67 42.00 17.40
C LEU A 5 -46.72 40.81 17.20
N LEU A 6 -46.42 40.43 15.95
CA LEU A 6 -45.31 39.53 15.66
C LEU A 6 -43.99 40.33 15.73
N LYS A 7 -43.26 40.14 16.83
CA LYS A 7 -41.84 40.48 16.92
C LYS A 7 -41.04 39.40 16.20
N SER A 8 -40.47 39.71 15.05
CA SER A 8 -39.54 38.81 14.36
C SER A 8 -38.22 38.72 15.14
N LEU A 9 -38.06 37.65 15.92
CA LEU A 9 -36.75 37.23 16.42
C LEU A 9 -35.97 36.59 15.26
N LEU A 10 -34.94 37.28 14.77
CA LEU A 10 -33.88 36.64 13.99
C LEU A 10 -33.03 35.79 14.94
N ILE A 11 -33.22 34.47 14.90
CA ILE A 11 -32.29 33.51 15.51
C ILE A 11 -31.10 33.39 14.55
N ILE A 12 -30.00 34.08 14.87
CA ILE A 12 -28.72 33.87 14.19
C ILE A 12 -28.19 32.52 14.65
N CYS A 13 -28.36 31.50 13.81
CA CYS A 13 -27.76 30.20 14.02
C CYS A 13 -26.26 30.30 13.71
N ILE A 14 -25.44 30.49 14.74
CA ILE A 14 -23.99 30.39 14.64
C ILE A 14 -23.67 28.90 14.47
N CYS A 15 -23.53 28.45 13.21
CA CYS A 15 -22.88 27.18 12.91
C CYS A 15 -21.40 27.30 13.29
N ILE A 16 -21.07 26.85 14.49
CA ILE A 16 -19.69 26.57 14.89
C ILE A 16 -19.23 25.42 14.00
N MET A 17 -18.51 25.74 12.91
CA MET A 17 -17.81 24.78 12.05
C MET A 17 -16.56 24.24 12.77
N THR A 18 -16.73 23.65 13.96
CA THR A 18 -15.67 22.85 14.59
C THR A 18 -15.70 21.46 14.02
N GLY A 19 -14.91 21.28 12.98
CA GLY A 19 -14.66 19.98 12.38
C GLY A 19 -14.11 20.17 10.98
N ARG A 20 -12.79 20.31 10.86
CA ARG A 20 -12.15 19.80 9.65
C ARG A 20 -12.36 18.29 9.70
N ALA A 21 -13.49 17.84 9.15
CA ALA A 21 -13.53 16.51 8.57
C ALA A 21 -12.45 16.54 7.50
N ASN A 22 -11.26 16.03 7.82
CA ASN A 22 -10.28 15.68 6.80
C ASN A 22 -10.93 14.56 6.00
N CYS A 23 -11.72 14.94 4.99
CA CYS A 23 -12.06 14.08 3.89
C CYS A 23 -10.73 13.59 3.35
N GLN A 24 -10.39 12.32 3.63
CA GLN A 24 -9.20 11.69 3.08
C GLN A 24 -9.37 11.78 1.57
N THR A 25 -8.62 12.67 0.92
CA THR A 25 -8.71 12.86 -0.52
C THR A 25 -8.20 11.59 -1.18
N ALA A 26 -9.11 10.67 -1.47
CA ALA A 26 -8.84 9.54 -2.33
C ALA A 26 -8.55 10.12 -3.71
N GLY A 27 -7.31 9.97 -4.16
CA GLY A 27 -6.90 10.34 -5.51
C GLY A 27 -6.86 9.11 -6.40
N THR A 28 -6.67 9.33 -7.70
CA THR A 28 -6.29 8.29 -8.63
C THR A 28 -5.02 8.66 -9.36
N ILE A 29 -4.28 7.65 -9.80
CA ILE A 29 -3.17 7.80 -10.73
C ILE A 29 -3.31 6.75 -11.83
N SER A 30 -2.99 7.12 -13.07
CA SER A 30 -3.02 6.22 -14.21
C SER A 30 -1.63 6.10 -14.80
N ASP A 31 -1.31 4.93 -15.34
CA ASP A 31 -0.06 4.69 -16.04
C ASP A 31 -0.26 4.71 -17.57
N ARG A 32 0.85 4.55 -18.30
CA ARG A 32 0.88 4.50 -19.76
C ARG A 32 0.22 3.25 -20.36
N ASP A 33 0.07 2.19 -19.56
CA ASP A 33 -0.52 0.90 -19.98
C ASP A 33 -2.05 0.91 -19.83
N GLY A 34 -2.62 2.02 -19.33
CA GLY A 34 -4.05 2.22 -19.14
C GLY A 34 -4.57 1.69 -17.80
N ASN A 35 -3.70 1.26 -16.88
CA ASN A 35 -4.14 0.94 -15.53
C ASN A 35 -4.47 2.22 -14.77
N THR A 36 -5.45 2.14 -13.87
CA THR A 36 -5.77 3.22 -12.94
C THR A 36 -5.77 2.67 -11.52
N TYR A 37 -5.07 3.37 -10.64
CA TYR A 37 -4.86 3.00 -9.24
C TYR A 37 -5.46 4.08 -8.35
N THR A 38 -6.09 3.67 -7.26
CA THR A 38 -6.46 4.61 -6.20
C THR A 38 -5.26 4.86 -5.29
N VAL A 39 -5.15 6.09 -4.82
CA VAL A 39 -4.08 6.54 -3.92
C VAL A 39 -4.69 7.17 -2.68
N LYS A 40 -4.04 6.97 -1.55
CA LYS A 40 -4.54 7.40 -0.24
C LYS A 40 -3.43 8.04 0.56
N LEU A 41 -3.71 9.21 1.14
CA LEU A 41 -2.87 9.78 2.18
C LEU A 41 -3.03 8.93 3.45
N MET A 42 -1.98 8.23 3.84
CA MET A 42 -1.96 7.36 5.02
C MET A 42 -1.50 8.15 6.26
N PRO A 43 -1.71 7.63 7.48
CA PRO A 43 -1.38 8.36 8.71
C PRO A 43 0.13 8.61 8.92
N ASP A 44 1.00 7.93 8.17
CA ASP A 44 2.43 8.24 8.10
C ASP A 44 2.73 9.58 7.39
N GLY A 45 1.73 10.20 6.75
CA GLY A 45 1.85 11.44 6.00
C GLY A 45 2.28 11.25 4.55
N ASN A 46 2.45 10.02 4.07
CA ASN A 46 2.74 9.73 2.67
C ASN A 46 1.48 9.36 1.91
N GLN A 47 1.49 9.56 0.59
CA GLN A 47 0.52 8.97 -0.31
C GLN A 47 0.97 7.58 -0.75
N TRP A 48 0.10 6.59 -0.54
CA TRP A 48 0.34 5.21 -0.94
C TRP A 48 -0.66 4.77 -2.00
N MET A 49 -0.21 3.93 -2.93
CA MET A 49 -1.13 3.16 -3.77
C MET A 49 -1.93 2.17 -2.94
N THR A 50 -3.22 2.04 -3.25
CA THR A 50 -4.12 1.07 -2.61
C THR A 50 -4.37 -0.19 -3.46
N GLN A 51 -3.64 -0.34 -4.57
CA GLN A 51 -3.56 -1.54 -5.40
C GLN A 51 -2.09 -1.83 -5.73
N ASP A 52 -1.79 -3.09 -6.01
CA ASP A 52 -0.45 -3.51 -6.45
C ASP A 52 -0.16 -3.02 -7.87
N LEU A 53 1.09 -2.64 -8.12
CA LEU A 53 1.50 -2.09 -9.41
C LEU A 53 1.34 -3.12 -10.54
N ASN A 54 0.84 -2.69 -11.68
CA ASN A 54 0.55 -3.54 -12.86
C ASN A 54 1.15 -3.00 -14.17
N ILE A 55 2.24 -2.21 -14.07
CA ILE A 55 2.97 -1.71 -15.25
C ILE A 55 3.83 -2.83 -15.82
N ARG A 56 3.72 -3.08 -17.12
CA ARG A 56 4.56 -4.06 -17.79
C ARG A 56 5.96 -3.46 -18.05
N VAL A 57 6.95 -4.08 -17.41
CA VAL A 57 8.39 -3.88 -17.65
C VAL A 57 9.08 -5.22 -17.89
N ASP A 58 10.32 -5.16 -18.36
CA ASP A 58 11.18 -6.35 -18.39
C ASP A 58 11.37 -6.89 -16.96
N SER A 59 11.43 -8.21 -16.82
CA SER A 59 11.49 -8.89 -15.51
C SER A 59 10.29 -8.59 -14.59
N SER A 60 9.09 -8.56 -15.17
CA SER A 60 7.82 -8.53 -14.45
C SER A 60 6.82 -9.54 -15.00
N TRP A 61 6.02 -10.16 -14.13
CA TRP A 61 5.11 -11.26 -14.51
C TRP A 61 3.75 -11.15 -13.83
N CYS A 62 2.73 -11.68 -14.48
CA CYS A 62 1.51 -12.05 -13.77
C CYS A 62 1.77 -13.38 -13.05
N PHE A 63 1.15 -13.58 -11.88
CA PHE A 63 1.25 -14.88 -11.22
C PHE A 63 0.75 -15.99 -12.17
N GLY A 64 1.57 -17.04 -12.36
CA GLY A 64 1.24 -18.14 -13.26
C GLY A 64 1.19 -17.76 -14.75
N ASP A 65 1.77 -16.61 -15.13
CA ASP A 65 1.67 -16.03 -16.47
C ASP A 65 0.23 -15.79 -16.95
N ASP A 66 -0.73 -15.71 -16.03
CA ASP A 66 -2.14 -15.47 -16.31
C ASP A 66 -2.50 -13.98 -16.16
N PRO A 67 -2.90 -13.29 -17.24
CA PRO A 67 -3.34 -11.89 -17.19
C PRO A 67 -4.49 -11.62 -16.20
N ALA A 68 -5.33 -12.61 -15.89
CA ALA A 68 -6.38 -12.45 -14.88
C ALA A 68 -5.79 -12.21 -13.48
N ASN A 69 -4.68 -12.86 -13.14
CA ASN A 69 -4.01 -12.66 -11.86
C ASN A 69 -3.39 -11.27 -11.74
N CYS A 70 -2.88 -10.70 -12.84
CA CYS A 70 -2.40 -9.31 -12.86
C CYS A 70 -3.49 -8.29 -12.48
N LYS A 71 -4.73 -8.53 -12.89
CA LYS A 71 -5.87 -7.64 -12.57
C LYS A 71 -6.24 -7.66 -11.08
N ILE A 72 -5.95 -8.77 -10.39
CA ILE A 72 -6.32 -8.98 -8.98
C ILE A 72 -5.16 -8.63 -8.05
N TYR A 73 -3.95 -9.07 -8.38
CA TYR A 73 -2.77 -9.04 -7.50
C TYR A 73 -1.65 -8.12 -8.00
N GLY A 74 -1.85 -7.44 -9.13
CA GLY A 74 -0.78 -6.74 -9.83
C GLY A 74 0.27 -7.70 -10.41
N ARG A 75 1.40 -7.13 -10.84
CA ARG A 75 2.55 -7.92 -11.30
C ARG A 75 3.52 -8.20 -10.16
N LEU A 76 4.27 -9.27 -10.34
CA LEU A 76 5.47 -9.58 -9.58
C LEU A 76 6.67 -9.00 -10.31
N TYR A 77 7.53 -8.28 -9.60
CA TYR A 77 8.71 -7.60 -10.13
C TYR A 77 9.96 -8.13 -9.45
N THR A 78 11.08 -8.16 -10.16
CA THR A 78 12.40 -8.26 -9.51
C THR A 78 12.72 -6.99 -8.75
N TYR A 79 13.68 -7.08 -7.81
CA TYR A 79 14.17 -5.92 -7.06
C TYR A 79 14.65 -4.79 -7.97
N PHE A 80 15.29 -5.10 -9.10
CA PHE A 80 15.81 -4.09 -10.03
C PHE A 80 14.71 -3.43 -10.88
N SER A 81 13.69 -4.18 -11.28
CA SER A 81 12.57 -3.65 -12.06
C SER A 81 11.56 -2.86 -11.22
N ALA A 82 11.49 -3.11 -9.91
CA ALA A 82 10.49 -2.54 -9.03
C ALA A 82 10.59 -1.00 -8.86
N PRO A 83 11.78 -0.40 -8.62
CA PRO A 83 11.94 1.06 -8.58
C PRO A 83 11.59 1.71 -9.91
N GLN A 84 12.10 1.16 -11.02
CA GLN A 84 11.86 1.66 -12.37
C GLN A 84 10.35 1.71 -12.69
N ALA A 85 9.63 0.65 -12.32
CA ALA A 85 8.19 0.58 -12.53
C ALA A 85 7.43 1.63 -11.69
N CYS A 86 7.85 1.91 -10.45
CA CYS A 86 7.24 3.00 -9.67
C CYS A 86 7.52 4.38 -10.26
N GLU A 87 8.73 4.63 -10.76
CA GLU A 87 9.11 5.91 -11.38
C GLU A 87 8.29 6.20 -12.65
N MET A 88 7.82 5.15 -13.35
CA MET A 88 6.94 5.28 -14.51
C MET A 88 5.55 5.87 -14.18
N LEU A 89 5.15 5.92 -12.91
CA LEU A 89 3.94 6.64 -12.49
C LEU A 89 4.12 8.16 -12.52
N GLY A 90 5.35 8.65 -12.69
CA GLY A 90 5.68 10.07 -12.76
C GLY A 90 6.16 10.65 -11.44
N ASP A 91 6.32 11.98 -11.42
CA ASP A 91 7.12 12.68 -10.43
C ASP A 91 6.75 12.36 -8.97
N GLY A 92 7.77 11.97 -8.21
CA GLY A 92 7.71 11.69 -6.78
C GLY A 92 7.24 10.28 -6.41
N TRP A 93 6.74 9.49 -7.35
CA TRP A 93 6.42 8.08 -7.11
C TRP A 93 7.68 7.24 -7.09
N ARG A 94 7.82 6.43 -6.06
CA ARG A 94 8.98 5.57 -5.85
C ARG A 94 8.60 4.28 -5.14
N LEU A 95 9.49 3.29 -5.22
CA LEU A 95 9.42 2.13 -4.34
C LEU A 95 9.67 2.59 -2.87
N PRO A 96 8.92 2.07 -1.89
CA PRO A 96 9.12 2.40 -0.49
C PRO A 96 10.44 1.81 0.03
N SER A 97 11.08 2.51 0.94
CA SER A 97 12.15 1.96 1.77
C SER A 97 11.58 1.12 2.90
N ARG A 98 12.45 0.38 3.61
CA ARG A 98 12.10 -0.25 4.87
C ARG A 98 11.54 0.76 5.88
N LYS A 99 12.08 2.00 5.90
CA LYS A 99 11.62 3.01 6.85
C LYS A 99 10.21 3.51 6.53
N ASP A 100 9.83 3.62 5.26
CA ASP A 100 8.45 3.99 4.88
C ASP A 100 7.45 2.94 5.40
N TRP A 101 7.74 1.66 5.16
CA TRP A 101 6.92 0.56 5.68
C TRP A 101 6.88 0.51 7.20
N GLU A 102 8.01 0.76 7.87
CA GLU A 102 8.07 0.82 9.33
C GLU A 102 7.13 1.90 9.86
N VAL A 103 7.27 3.15 9.40
CA VAL A 103 6.46 4.26 9.87
C VAL A 103 4.97 4.01 9.59
N LEU A 104 4.62 3.48 8.42
CA LEU A 104 3.24 3.09 8.10
C LEU A 104 2.73 2.01 9.06
N SER A 105 3.47 0.92 9.24
CA SER A 105 3.05 -0.21 10.08
C SER A 105 2.92 0.17 11.55
N ASP A 106 3.76 1.08 12.05
CA ASP A 106 3.73 1.56 13.43
C ASP A 106 2.42 2.30 13.76
N GLN A 107 1.77 2.92 12.76
CA GLN A 107 0.42 3.50 12.93
C GLN A 107 -0.65 2.45 13.24
N TYR A 108 -0.36 1.17 13.01
CA TYR A 108 -1.26 0.05 13.17
C TYR A 108 -0.70 -1.04 14.12
N GLY A 109 0.22 -0.67 15.00
CA GLY A 109 0.78 -1.57 16.02
C GLY A 109 2.14 -2.19 15.70
N GLY A 110 2.67 -1.95 14.50
CA GLY A 110 4.00 -2.38 14.06
C GLY A 110 4.05 -3.79 13.45
N ALA A 111 5.10 -4.06 12.67
CA ALA A 111 5.38 -5.39 12.13
C ALA A 111 5.91 -6.34 13.22
N SER A 112 6.03 -7.64 12.89
CA SER A 112 6.35 -8.68 13.87
C SER A 112 7.62 -8.39 14.68
N ASN A 113 8.67 -7.86 14.07
CA ASN A 113 9.93 -7.54 14.74
C ASN A 113 9.87 -6.39 15.76
N LYS A 114 8.77 -5.62 15.82
CA LYS A 114 8.63 -4.44 16.69
C LYS A 114 7.33 -4.40 17.52
N SER A 115 6.45 -5.37 17.32
CA SER A 115 5.11 -5.39 17.91
C SER A 115 4.99 -6.45 19.01
N LYS A 116 4.16 -6.18 20.02
CA LYS A 116 3.87 -7.13 21.10
C LYS A 116 2.97 -8.29 20.66
N ASP A 117 2.18 -8.08 19.61
CA ASP A 117 1.23 -9.06 19.07
C ASP A 117 1.76 -9.80 17.83
N TRP A 118 3.06 -9.68 17.56
CA TRP A 118 3.73 -10.32 16.43
C TRP A 118 3.18 -9.91 15.05
N GLY A 119 2.72 -8.66 14.93
CA GLY A 119 2.33 -8.02 13.67
C GLY A 119 0.89 -8.26 13.27
N ARG A 120 0.05 -8.75 14.19
CA ARG A 120 -1.34 -9.15 13.93
C ARG A 120 -2.26 -7.95 13.72
N ALA A 121 -2.13 -6.90 14.53
CA ALA A 121 -2.88 -5.66 14.37
C ALA A 121 -2.57 -4.99 13.03
N ALA A 122 -1.28 -4.86 12.69
CA ALA A 122 -0.84 -4.27 11.43
C ALA A 122 -1.32 -5.09 10.23
N TYR A 123 -1.23 -6.43 10.29
CA TYR A 123 -1.80 -7.31 9.26
C TYR A 123 -3.30 -7.04 9.08
N LYS A 124 -4.08 -7.10 10.16
CA LYS A 124 -5.53 -6.91 10.10
C LYS A 124 -5.92 -5.55 9.50
N ALA A 125 -5.19 -4.49 9.86
CA ALA A 125 -5.49 -3.14 9.40
C ALA A 125 -5.12 -2.91 7.93
N LEU A 126 -3.96 -3.41 7.49
CA LEU A 126 -3.38 -3.13 6.16
C LEU A 126 -3.81 -4.12 5.06
N GLN A 127 -4.25 -5.33 5.42
CA GLN A 127 -4.75 -6.33 4.46
C GLN A 127 -6.03 -5.86 3.73
N THR A 128 -6.33 -6.42 2.55
CA THR A 128 -7.64 -6.26 1.88
C THR A 128 -8.80 -6.44 2.85
N GLY A 129 -9.69 -5.43 2.88
CA GLY A 129 -10.84 -5.37 3.79
C GLY A 129 -10.52 -4.86 5.21
N GLY A 130 -9.26 -4.55 5.49
CA GLY A 130 -8.83 -3.90 6.73
C GLY A 130 -9.22 -2.42 6.79
N GLU A 131 -9.24 -1.87 8.01
CA GLU A 131 -9.72 -0.51 8.29
C GLU A 131 -8.85 0.61 7.67
N SER A 132 -7.60 0.31 7.33
CA SER A 132 -6.68 1.31 6.78
C SER A 132 -7.04 1.72 5.34
N GLY A 133 -7.68 0.83 4.58
CA GLY A 133 -7.87 0.98 3.14
C GLY A 133 -6.58 0.83 2.32
N PHE A 134 -5.48 0.32 2.90
CA PHE A 134 -4.25 0.02 2.18
C PHE A 134 -4.45 -1.14 1.19
N ASN A 135 -5.27 -2.13 1.55
CA ASN A 135 -5.65 -3.27 0.72
C ASN A 135 -4.46 -4.09 0.18
N ALA A 136 -3.53 -4.48 1.06
CA ALA A 136 -2.50 -5.44 0.69
C ALA A 136 -3.14 -6.77 0.25
N THR A 137 -2.71 -7.29 -0.90
CA THR A 137 -3.12 -8.59 -1.43
C THR A 137 -2.10 -9.68 -1.10
N LEU A 138 -2.48 -10.94 -1.36
CA LEU A 138 -1.65 -12.13 -1.16
C LEU A 138 -1.26 -12.72 -2.53
N GLY A 139 -0.55 -11.93 -3.33
CA GLY A 139 -0.19 -12.25 -4.71
C GLY A 139 0.87 -13.35 -4.89
N GLY A 140 1.40 -13.93 -3.81
CA GLY A 140 2.48 -14.92 -3.86
C GLY A 140 3.83 -14.32 -4.25
N ASN A 141 4.72 -15.17 -4.75
CA ASN A 141 6.01 -14.78 -5.32
C ASN A 141 6.37 -15.61 -6.56
N ARG A 142 7.43 -15.18 -7.25
CA ARG A 142 8.08 -15.94 -8.32
C ARG A 142 9.52 -16.24 -7.90
N GLU A 143 9.87 -17.51 -7.77
CA GLU A 143 11.22 -17.90 -7.36
C GLU A 143 12.23 -17.65 -8.49
N PHE A 144 13.48 -17.34 -8.15
CA PHE A 144 14.53 -17.12 -9.15
C PHE A 144 14.84 -18.41 -9.93
N ASN A 145 15.12 -19.50 -9.20
CA ASN A 145 15.49 -20.77 -9.81
C ASN A 145 14.27 -21.44 -10.43
N GLY A 146 14.29 -21.62 -11.76
CA GLY A 146 13.19 -22.25 -12.51
C GLY A 146 11.95 -21.37 -12.69
N GLY A 147 11.89 -20.17 -12.09
CA GLY A 147 10.80 -19.23 -12.32
C GLY A 147 9.44 -19.67 -11.77
N LYS A 148 9.43 -20.54 -10.76
CA LYS A 148 8.20 -21.13 -10.22
C LYS A 148 7.37 -20.09 -9.48
N TYR A 149 6.05 -20.10 -9.72
CA TYR A 149 5.09 -19.27 -8.99
C TYR A 149 4.59 -20.01 -7.76
N GLU A 150 4.62 -19.34 -6.61
CA GLU A 150 4.39 -19.98 -5.31
C GLU A 150 3.57 -19.10 -4.37
N ARG A 151 2.95 -19.74 -3.37
CA ARG A 151 2.35 -19.07 -2.21
C ARG A 151 1.17 -18.10 -2.50
N LEU A 152 0.54 -18.18 -3.68
CA LEU A 152 -0.68 -17.42 -3.96
C LEU A 152 -1.73 -17.65 -2.87
N ASN A 153 -2.37 -16.57 -2.40
CA ASN A 153 -3.32 -16.55 -1.28
C ASN A 153 -2.76 -16.94 0.10
N GLY A 154 -1.50 -17.40 0.17
CA GLY A 154 -0.81 -17.66 1.43
C GLY A 154 0.06 -16.49 1.89
N HIS A 155 0.70 -15.82 0.93
CA HIS A 155 1.66 -14.75 1.19
C HIS A 155 1.51 -13.58 0.21
N GLY A 156 1.73 -12.36 0.71
CA GLY A 156 1.97 -11.18 -0.10
C GLY A 156 3.33 -10.60 0.24
N PHE A 157 4.29 -10.74 -0.67
CA PHE A 157 5.64 -10.21 -0.50
C PHE A 157 5.75 -8.85 -1.18
N TYR A 158 6.30 -7.86 -0.48
CA TYR A 158 6.39 -6.48 -0.94
C TYR A 158 7.83 -6.00 -0.87
N TRP A 159 8.35 -5.57 -2.02
CA TRP A 159 9.69 -5.04 -2.10
C TRP A 159 9.87 -3.74 -1.30
N THR A 160 11.08 -3.56 -0.79
CA THR A 160 11.58 -2.26 -0.34
C THR A 160 12.83 -1.88 -1.12
N THR A 161 13.20 -0.60 -1.15
CA THR A 161 14.50 -0.16 -1.70
C THR A 161 15.69 -0.48 -0.77
N THR A 162 15.45 -0.98 0.44
CA THR A 162 16.51 -1.17 1.43
C THR A 162 17.23 -2.50 1.20
N GLU A 163 18.46 -2.42 0.73
CA GLU A 163 19.33 -3.58 0.53
C GLU A 163 19.84 -4.17 1.85
N ILE A 164 20.18 -5.46 1.82
CA ILE A 164 20.97 -6.12 2.86
C ILE A 164 22.40 -6.28 2.35
N ASP A 165 22.52 -6.83 1.15
CA ASP A 165 23.80 -7.04 0.45
C ASP A 165 23.58 -7.01 -1.08
N THR A 166 24.58 -7.48 -1.83
CA THR A 166 24.55 -7.52 -3.29
C THR A 166 23.48 -8.47 -3.87
N GLN A 167 23.06 -9.48 -3.11
CA GLN A 167 22.14 -10.54 -3.54
C GLN A 167 20.75 -10.40 -2.93
N THR A 168 20.62 -9.78 -1.76
CA THR A 168 19.37 -9.78 -0.98
C THR A 168 18.95 -8.38 -0.55
N ALA A 169 17.63 -8.21 -0.33
CA ALA A 169 17.04 -6.98 0.15
C ALA A 169 15.95 -7.26 1.19
N TRP A 170 15.59 -6.22 1.95
CA TRP A 170 14.46 -6.26 2.87
C TRP A 170 13.14 -6.27 2.11
N ASN A 171 12.20 -7.07 2.58
CA ASN A 171 10.83 -7.12 2.10
C ASN A 171 9.84 -7.20 3.27
N TYR A 172 8.59 -6.84 3.00
CA TYR A 172 7.48 -7.08 3.93
C TYR A 172 6.65 -8.27 3.45
N ASN A 173 6.19 -9.11 4.37
CA ASN A 173 5.39 -10.31 4.06
C ASN A 173 4.11 -10.31 4.88
N PHE A 174 2.98 -10.23 4.20
CA PHE A 174 1.66 -10.51 4.76
C PHE A 174 1.43 -12.02 4.72
N GLY A 175 1.55 -12.70 5.87
CA GLY A 175 1.38 -14.15 5.97
C GLY A 175 -0.01 -14.55 6.46
N ALA A 176 -0.81 -15.20 5.61
CA ALA A 176 -2.18 -15.59 5.94
C ALA A 176 -2.29 -16.62 7.06
N GLY A 177 -1.36 -17.58 7.14
CA GLY A 177 -1.37 -18.63 8.16
C GLY A 177 -1.19 -18.05 9.57
N GLY A 178 -0.26 -17.11 9.73
CA GLY A 178 -0.03 -16.40 11.00
C GLY A 178 -0.99 -15.23 11.22
N LYS A 179 -1.62 -14.71 10.15
CA LYS A 179 -2.32 -13.42 10.11
C LYS A 179 -1.44 -12.30 10.67
N ALA A 180 -0.22 -12.22 10.16
CA ALA A 180 0.82 -11.35 10.67
C ALA A 180 1.57 -10.66 9.54
N LEU A 181 1.96 -9.41 9.80
CA LEU A 181 2.84 -8.63 8.94
C LEU A 181 4.27 -8.80 9.43
N HIS A 182 5.12 -9.36 8.58
CA HIS A 182 6.51 -9.60 8.88
C HIS A 182 7.41 -8.61 8.13
N CYS A 183 8.39 -8.04 8.83
CA CYS A 183 9.55 -7.42 8.21
C CYS A 183 10.60 -8.53 8.05
N GLN A 184 10.83 -9.01 6.84
CA GLN A 184 11.74 -10.12 6.58
C GLN A 184 13.08 -9.61 6.07
N ASP A 185 14.15 -10.22 6.58
CA ASP A 185 15.47 -10.16 5.99
C ASP A 185 15.61 -11.26 4.93
N GLY A 186 16.14 -10.91 3.75
CA GLY A 186 16.80 -11.89 2.92
C GLY A 186 16.01 -12.46 1.74
N MET A 187 15.08 -11.71 1.14
CA MET A 187 14.53 -12.12 -0.16
C MET A 187 15.56 -11.85 -1.27
N GLY A 188 15.75 -12.81 -2.18
CA GLY A 188 16.72 -12.71 -3.26
C GLY A 188 16.28 -11.66 -4.28
N LYS A 189 17.17 -10.75 -4.67
CA LYS A 189 16.85 -9.62 -5.58
C LYS A 189 16.35 -10.06 -6.97
N GLN A 190 16.59 -11.32 -7.33
CA GLN A 190 16.16 -11.92 -8.60
C GLN A 190 14.78 -12.59 -8.53
N GLU A 191 14.19 -12.73 -7.33
CA GLU A 191 12.82 -13.22 -7.15
C GLU A 191 11.78 -12.14 -7.54
N GLY A 192 10.57 -12.58 -7.86
CA GLY A 192 9.43 -11.72 -8.13
C GLY A 192 8.58 -11.50 -6.88
N ALA A 193 8.34 -10.24 -6.52
CA ALA A 193 7.42 -9.83 -5.45
C ALA A 193 6.51 -8.68 -5.89
N SER A 194 5.42 -8.46 -5.16
CA SER A 194 4.50 -7.36 -5.39
C SER A 194 5.15 -6.00 -5.08
N VAL A 195 4.60 -4.94 -5.67
CA VAL A 195 5.08 -3.56 -5.52
C VAL A 195 3.94 -2.64 -5.11
N ARG A 196 4.19 -1.84 -4.07
CA ARG A 196 3.34 -0.73 -3.63
C ARG A 196 4.13 0.55 -3.70
N CYS A 197 3.83 1.44 -4.65
CA CYS A 197 4.55 2.70 -4.75
C CYS A 197 4.04 3.71 -3.73
N VAL A 198 4.93 4.58 -3.29
CA VAL A 198 4.69 5.64 -2.32
C VAL A 198 5.18 6.96 -2.88
N ARG A 199 4.53 8.06 -2.48
CA ARG A 199 4.95 9.43 -2.77
C ARG A 199 4.92 10.25 -1.48
N THR A 200 6.02 10.92 -1.19
CA THR A 200 6.09 11.84 -0.05
C THR A 200 5.31 13.12 -0.37
N VAL A 201 4.49 13.56 0.58
CA VAL A 201 3.76 14.82 0.49
C VAL A 201 4.48 15.84 1.37
N ALA A 202 4.89 16.97 0.79
CA ALA A 202 5.45 18.06 1.58
C ALA A 202 4.40 18.55 2.59
N LYS A 203 4.78 18.64 3.86
CA LYS A 203 3.97 19.31 4.87
C LYS A 203 4.14 20.81 4.63
N ASN A 204 3.12 21.46 4.10
CA ASN A 204 3.01 22.92 4.08
C ASN A 204 2.83 23.46 5.49
#